data_AF-A0A2P4YE48-F1
#
_entry.id   AF-A0A2P4YE48-F1
#
_cell.length_a   1.000
_cell.length_b   1.000
_cell.length_c   1.000
_cell.angle_alpha   90.00
_cell.angle_beta   90.00
_cell.angle_gamma   90.00
#
_symmetry.space_group_name_H-M   'P 1'
#
loop_
_entity.id
_entity.type
_entity.pdbx_description
1 polymer ?
#
loop_
_entity_poly.entity_id
_entity_poly.type
_entity_poly.pdbx_seq_one_letter_code
_entity_poly.pdbx_strand_id
1 'polypeptide(L)'
;MAIVKGTTIAELYDPEKGSKKHTLFAGTRVLSSGCNKEILAIVQTTGADTTKGQLIQSILFPIPMRFKYIEHLKMLVAILFVYTFIVCSISTYFVMSNHMINNQYATFFTSIFMLSAVVNRLLPVVITVEQVNASQRLEKQGVFSLNVQRITLCGKVRIFCFDKTGTLYMHCLDFLGVQPVKTTLDSPRLSTT
;
A
#
# COMPACT_ATOMS: atom_id res chain seq x y z
N MET A 1 -5.20 2.69 25.97
CA MET A 1 -6.26 3.71 26.10
C MET A 1 -6.46 3.99 27.57
N ALA A 2 -6.56 5.26 27.97
CA ALA A 2 -6.72 5.65 29.37
C ALA A 2 -7.92 6.60 29.53
N ILE A 3 -8.56 6.60 30.70
CA ILE A 3 -9.74 7.41 31.03
C ILE A 3 -9.35 8.37 32.17
N VAL A 4 -9.59 9.66 31.99
CA VAL A 4 -9.31 10.66 33.04
C VAL A 4 -10.31 10.50 34.18
N LYS A 5 -9.83 10.36 35.42
CA LYS A 5 -10.70 10.19 36.60
C LYS A 5 -11.29 11.54 37.00
N GLY A 6 -12.55 11.79 36.63
CA GLY A 6 -13.33 12.93 37.12
C GLY A 6 -13.66 12.80 38.61
N THR A 7 -13.69 13.91 39.34
CA THR A 7 -13.87 13.96 40.80
C THR A 7 -15.34 13.81 41.25
N THR A 8 -16.28 13.54 40.34
CA THR A 8 -17.71 13.39 40.64
C THR A 8 -18.23 12.00 40.30
N ILE A 9 -19.10 11.52 41.20
CA ILE A 9 -19.60 10.17 41.44
C ILE A 9 -20.15 9.43 40.20
N ALA A 10 -19.67 8.20 40.01
CA ALA A 10 -20.33 7.00 39.44
C ALA A 10 -21.28 7.13 38.22
N GLU A 11 -20.93 7.88 37.18
CA GLU A 11 -21.49 7.59 35.85
C GLU A 11 -20.70 6.43 35.21
N LEU A 12 -21.42 5.37 34.81
CA LEU A 12 -20.84 4.24 34.08
C LEU A 12 -20.25 4.77 32.77
N TYR A 13 -18.93 4.70 32.64
CA TYR A 13 -18.23 5.15 31.44
C TYR A 13 -18.68 4.32 30.23
N ASP A 14 -19.32 5.00 29.27
CA ASP A 14 -19.73 4.41 27.99
C ASP A 14 -18.94 5.09 26.85
N PRO A 15 -18.08 4.35 26.13
CA PRO A 15 -17.26 4.90 25.06
C PRO A 15 -18.06 5.40 23.84
N GLU A 16 -19.35 5.03 23.68
CA GLU A 16 -20.11 5.36 22.49
C GLU A 16 -21.06 6.56 22.64
N LYS A 17 -21.64 6.78 23.83
CA LYS A 17 -22.79 7.67 24.00
C LYS A 17 -22.51 9.06 24.60
N GLY A 18 -21.37 9.27 25.26
CA GLY A 18 -21.07 10.59 25.86
C GLY A 18 -19.68 10.81 26.42
N SER A 19 -18.95 9.75 26.79
CA SER A 19 -17.68 9.89 27.51
C SER A 19 -16.43 10.06 26.62
N LYS A 20 -16.58 10.22 25.29
CA LYS A 20 -15.46 10.33 24.32
C LYS A 20 -14.49 11.47 24.62
N LYS A 21 -14.96 12.55 25.23
CA LYS A 21 -14.13 13.71 25.62
C LYS A 21 -13.18 13.41 26.78
N HIS A 22 -13.45 12.35 27.55
CA HIS A 22 -12.66 11.94 28.72
C HIS A 22 -11.73 10.74 28.42
N THR A 23 -11.62 10.36 27.14
CA THR A 23 -10.78 9.25 26.66
C THR A 23 -9.46 9.76 26.11
N LEU A 24 -8.37 9.20 26.59
CA LEU A 24 -7.01 9.44 26.10
C LEU A 24 -6.51 8.24 25.29
N PHE A 25 -6.00 8.52 24.10
CA PHE A 25 -5.51 7.51 23.17
C PHE A 25 -3.99 7.38 23.22
N ALA A 26 -3.49 6.18 22.89
CA ALA A 26 -2.05 5.97 22.79
C ALA A 26 -1.51 6.72 21.55
N GLY A 27 -0.45 7.50 21.73
CA GLY A 27 0.18 8.29 20.65
C GLY A 27 -0.27 9.75 20.55
N THR A 28 -1.19 10.22 21.41
CA THR A 28 -1.52 11.64 21.51
C THR A 28 -0.61 12.35 22.51
N ARG A 29 -0.17 13.57 22.19
CA ARG A 29 0.56 14.45 23.12
C ARG A 29 -0.42 15.42 23.79
N VAL A 30 -0.52 15.36 25.11
CA VAL A 30 -1.32 16.32 25.89
C VAL A 30 -0.58 17.65 25.95
N LEU A 31 -1.22 18.73 25.51
CA LEU A 31 -0.62 20.08 25.49
C LEU A 31 -0.91 20.85 26.78
N SER A 32 -2.13 20.75 27.30
CA SER A 32 -2.52 21.38 28.56
C SER A 32 -3.63 20.58 29.22
N SER A 33 -3.52 20.47 30.54
CA SER A 33 -4.47 19.82 31.44
C SER A 33 -5.49 20.85 32.01
N GLY A 34 -5.24 22.16 31.81
CA GLY A 34 -6.00 23.23 32.45
C GLY A 34 -5.69 23.41 33.95
N CYS A 35 -5.14 22.38 34.59
CA CYS A 35 -4.69 22.38 35.98
C CYS A 35 -3.17 22.16 36.02
N ASN A 36 -2.45 22.96 36.81
CA ASN A 36 -1.01 22.83 37.02
C ASN A 36 -0.66 21.71 38.04
N LYS A 37 -1.44 20.63 38.04
CA LYS A 37 -1.34 19.49 38.96
C LYS A 37 -1.32 18.20 38.15
N GLU A 38 -0.73 17.15 38.71
CA GLU A 38 -0.75 15.82 38.12
C GLU A 38 -2.20 15.29 38.03
N ILE A 39 -2.57 14.81 36.85
CA ILE A 39 -3.88 14.18 36.61
C ILE A 39 -3.70 12.66 36.68
N LEU A 40 -4.56 12.01 37.47
CA LEU A 40 -4.66 10.55 37.49
C LEU A 40 -5.66 10.06 36.44
N ALA A 41 -5.25 9.03 35.70
CA ALA A 41 -6.08 8.36 34.70
C ALA A 41 -6.06 6.84 34.93
N ILE A 42 -7.15 6.18 34.57
CA ILE A 42 -7.30 4.72 34.66
C ILE A 42 -7.04 4.13 33.28
N VAL A 43 -6.20 3.10 33.21
CA VAL A 43 -5.92 2.40 31.96
C VAL A 43 -7.06 1.42 31.66
N GLN A 44 -7.67 1.53 30.48
CA GLN A 44 -8.75 0.63 30.05
C GLN A 44 -8.22 -0.53 29.19
N THR A 45 -7.35 -0.24 28.23
CA THR A 45 -6.75 -1.24 27.31
C THR A 45 -5.28 -0.97 27.09
N THR A 46 -4.49 -2.02 26.93
CA THR A 46 -3.03 -1.98 26.70
C THR A 46 -2.66 -2.82 25.48
N GLY A 47 -1.43 -2.64 24.97
CA GLY A 47 -0.90 -3.46 23.87
C GLY A 47 -1.68 -3.36 22.55
N ALA A 48 -1.85 -4.50 21.89
CA ALA A 48 -2.47 -4.63 20.57
C ALA A 48 -3.97 -4.26 20.57
N ASP A 49 -4.66 -4.40 21.70
CA ASP A 49 -6.09 -4.09 21.85
C ASP A 49 -6.38 -2.58 21.93
N THR A 50 -5.34 -1.74 21.94
CA THR A 50 -5.51 -0.29 21.83
C THR A 50 -5.81 0.12 20.39
N THR A 51 -6.48 1.26 20.19
CA THR A 51 -6.77 1.80 18.85
C THR A 51 -5.50 1.95 17.98
N LYS A 52 -4.39 2.38 18.58
CA LYS A 52 -3.08 2.45 17.90
C LYS A 52 -2.53 1.06 17.58
N GLY A 53 -2.64 0.11 18.51
CA GLY A 53 -2.21 -1.27 18.32
C GLY A 53 -2.95 -1.96 17.17
N GLN A 54 -4.27 -1.84 17.14
CA GLN A 54 -5.12 -2.35 16.06
C GLN A 54 -4.77 -1.74 14.70
N LEU A 55 -4.49 -0.43 14.67
CA LEU A 55 -4.05 0.25 13.44
C LEU A 55 -2.66 -0.22 12.97
N ILE A 56 -1.71 -0.45 13.89
CA ILE A 56 -0.41 -1.02 13.54
C ILE A 56 -0.57 -2.45 13.02
N GLN A 57 -1.45 -3.24 13.65
CA GLN A 57 -1.71 -4.62 13.24
C GLN A 57 -2.30 -4.68 11.82
N SER A 58 -3.21 -3.76 11.47
CA SER A 58 -3.79 -3.70 10.12
C SER A 58 -2.78 -3.22 9.05
N ILE A 59 -1.78 -2.41 9.44
CA ILE A 59 -0.67 -2.03 8.56
C ILE A 59 0.31 -3.18 8.36
N LEU A 60 0.63 -3.93 9.43
CA LEU A 60 1.60 -5.03 9.39
C LEU A 60 1.05 -6.27 8.68
N PHE A 61 -0.25 -6.52 8.82
CA PHE A 61 -0.96 -7.61 8.14
C PHE A 61 -1.98 -7.04 7.14
N PRO A 62 -1.51 -6.44 6.05
CA PRO A 62 -2.40 -5.89 5.04
C PRO A 62 -3.17 -7.03 4.37
N ILE A 63 -4.43 -6.77 4.02
CA ILE A 63 -5.24 -7.68 3.22
C ILE A 63 -4.48 -7.95 1.90
N PRO A 64 -4.26 -9.22 1.52
CA PRO A 64 -3.46 -9.53 0.33
C PRO A 64 -4.13 -8.94 -0.91
N MET A 65 -3.48 -7.95 -1.53
CA MET A 65 -3.93 -7.42 -2.82
C MET A 65 -3.66 -8.45 -3.92
N ARG A 66 -4.72 -9.02 -4.49
CA ARG A 66 -4.61 -9.92 -5.64
C ARG A 66 -4.26 -9.10 -6.88
N PHE A 67 -3.00 -9.16 -7.28
CA PHE A 67 -2.54 -8.49 -8.48
C PHE A 67 -3.02 -9.27 -9.71
N LYS A 68 -3.90 -8.64 -10.51
CA LYS A 68 -4.34 -9.14 -11.81
C LYS A 68 -3.17 -9.50 -12.74
N TYR A 69 -2.03 -8.83 -12.59
CA TYR A 69 -0.80 -9.14 -13.32
C TYR A 69 -0.27 -10.55 -13.03
N ILE A 70 -0.26 -10.98 -11.76
CA ILE A 70 0.22 -12.31 -11.37
C ILE A 70 -0.72 -13.38 -11.92
N GLU A 71 -2.03 -13.11 -11.96
CA GLU A 71 -3.01 -14.01 -12.57
C GLU A 71 -2.81 -14.14 -14.08
N HIS A 72 -2.61 -13.02 -14.79
CA HIS A 72 -2.32 -13.04 -16.22
C HIS A 72 -0.96 -13.69 -16.54
N LEU A 73 0.04 -13.53 -15.69
CA LEU A 73 1.33 -14.19 -15.86
C LEU A 73 1.18 -15.72 -15.81
N LYS A 74 0.36 -16.24 -14.89
CA LYS A 74 0.04 -17.68 -14.82
C LYS A 74 -0.66 -18.16 -16.09
N MET A 75 -1.62 -17.38 -16.60
CA MET A 75 -2.30 -17.69 -17.88
C MET A 75 -1.30 -17.68 -19.04
N LEU A 76 -0.40 -16.70 -19.11
CA LEU A 76 0.64 -16.62 -20.14
C LEU A 76 1.55 -17.84 -20.12
N VAL A 77 2.00 -18.28 -18.94
CA VAL A 77 2.81 -19.50 -18.79
C VAL A 77 2.03 -20.74 -19.25
N ALA A 78 0.72 -20.81 -18.94
CA ALA A 78 -0.13 -21.91 -19.41
C ALA A 78 -0.27 -21.94 -20.94
N ILE A 79 -0.48 -20.79 -21.58
CA ILE A 79 -0.55 -20.69 -23.05
C ILE A 79 0.79 -21.07 -23.68
N LEU A 80 1.90 -20.61 -23.10
CA LEU A 80 3.24 -20.92 -23.58
C LEU A 80 3.55 -22.43 -23.48
N PHE A 81 3.07 -23.10 -22.43
CA PHE A 81 3.15 -24.55 -22.28
C PHE A 81 2.41 -25.29 -23.40
N VAL A 82 1.16 -24.89 -23.71
CA VAL A 82 0.39 -25.48 -24.82
C VAL A 82 1.10 -25.26 -26.17
N TYR A 83 1.60 -24.04 -26.41
CA TYR A 83 2.37 -23.73 -27.61
C TYR A 83 3.60 -24.65 -27.78
N THR A 84 4.31 -24.93 -26.68
CA THR A 84 5.44 -25.88 -26.68
C THR A 84 5.02 -27.26 -27.13
N PHE A 85 3.90 -27.74 -26.62
CA PHE A 85 3.44 -29.08 -26.92
C PHE A 85 3.15 -29.21 -28.42
N ILE A 86 2.50 -28.21 -29.01
CA ILE A 86 2.23 -28.14 -30.45
C ILE A 86 3.55 -28.13 -31.25
N VAL A 87 4.48 -27.24 -30.91
CA VAL A 87 5.77 -27.13 -31.62
C VAL A 87 6.59 -28.42 -31.49
N CYS A 88 6.63 -29.02 -30.30
CA CYS A 88 7.33 -30.27 -30.04
C CYS A 88 6.72 -31.44 -30.81
N SER A 89 5.38 -31.53 -30.91
CA SER A 89 4.70 -32.54 -31.72
C SER A 89 4.99 -32.37 -33.20
N ILE A 90 4.92 -31.13 -33.73
CA ILE A 90 5.23 -30.83 -35.14
C ILE A 90 6.70 -31.14 -35.44
N SER A 91 7.63 -30.72 -34.58
CA SER A 91 9.06 -30.95 -34.79
C SER A 91 9.40 -32.43 -34.77
N THR A 92 8.82 -33.20 -33.85
CA THR A 92 9.02 -34.65 -33.77
C THR A 92 8.45 -35.37 -34.99
N TYR A 93 7.25 -34.98 -35.44
CA TYR A 93 6.64 -35.52 -36.66
C TYR A 93 7.49 -35.21 -37.90
N PHE A 94 7.98 -33.97 -38.03
CA PHE A 94 8.80 -33.56 -39.15
C PHE A 94 10.15 -34.31 -39.19
N VAL A 95 10.83 -34.46 -38.05
CA VAL A 95 12.09 -35.21 -37.95
C VAL A 95 11.89 -36.68 -38.31
N MET A 96 10.79 -37.29 -37.86
CA MET A 96 10.46 -38.67 -38.16
C MET A 96 10.09 -38.89 -39.64
N SER A 97 9.32 -37.97 -40.23
CA SER A 97 8.90 -38.05 -41.64
C SER A 97 10.06 -37.87 -42.62
N ASN A 98 11.06 -37.06 -42.28
CA ASN A 98 12.19 -36.77 -43.18
C ASN A 98 13.40 -37.70 -42.94
N HIS A 99 13.31 -38.67 -42.02
CA HIS A 99 14.43 -39.56 -41.63
C HIS A 99 15.76 -38.82 -41.35
N MET A 100 15.72 -37.53 -41.02
CA MET A 100 16.93 -36.71 -40.89
C MET A 100 17.82 -37.14 -39.73
N ILE A 101 17.21 -37.77 -38.72
CA ILE A 101 17.89 -38.23 -37.51
C ILE A 101 17.50 -39.70 -37.30
N ASN A 102 18.41 -40.62 -37.62
CA ASN A 102 18.20 -42.06 -37.44
C ASN A 102 18.46 -42.52 -35.98
N ASN A 103 18.92 -41.61 -35.12
CA ASN A 103 19.32 -41.92 -33.75
C ASN A 103 18.27 -41.44 -32.74
N GLN A 104 17.61 -42.38 -32.06
CA GLN A 104 16.51 -42.11 -31.11
C GLN A 104 16.93 -41.16 -29.98
N TYR A 105 18.20 -41.22 -29.57
CA TYR A 105 18.76 -40.33 -28.54
C TYR A 105 18.81 -38.87 -28.98
N ALA A 106 19.11 -38.59 -30.24
CA ALA A 106 19.21 -37.21 -30.73
C ALA A 106 17.84 -36.53 -30.80
N THR A 107 16.78 -37.27 -31.17
CA THR A 107 15.40 -36.78 -31.10
C THR A 107 14.99 -36.47 -29.66
N PHE A 108 15.35 -37.34 -28.71
CA PHE A 108 15.08 -37.13 -27.27
C PHE A 108 15.75 -35.86 -26.71
N PHE A 109 17.03 -35.64 -26.99
CA PHE A 109 17.74 -34.43 -26.57
C PHE A 109 17.17 -33.17 -27.23
N THR A 110 16.76 -33.26 -28.50
CA THR A 110 16.14 -32.14 -29.21
C THR A 110 14.80 -31.74 -28.60
N SER A 111 13.96 -32.71 -28.21
CA SER A 111 12.68 -32.43 -27.53
C SER A 111 12.88 -31.81 -26.15
N ILE A 112 13.88 -32.26 -25.38
CA ILE A 112 14.24 -31.65 -24.09
C ILE A 112 14.76 -30.23 -24.27
N PHE A 113 15.57 -29.98 -25.29
CA PHE A 113 16.09 -28.66 -25.60
C PHE A 113 14.96 -27.67 -25.93
N MET A 114 14.00 -28.07 -26.77
CA MET A 114 12.82 -27.27 -27.09
C MET A 114 11.93 -27.00 -25.87
N LEU A 115 11.75 -27.99 -24.99
CA LEU A 115 11.02 -27.82 -23.74
C LEU A 115 11.71 -26.81 -22.80
N SER A 116 13.04 -26.86 -22.74
CA SER A 116 13.84 -25.93 -21.94
C SER A 116 13.81 -24.49 -22.48
N ALA A 117 13.75 -24.32 -23.81
CA ALA A 117 13.65 -23.01 -24.44
C ALA A 117 12.34 -22.27 -24.09
N VAL A 118 11.25 -23.01 -23.85
CA VAL A 118 9.95 -22.43 -23.51
C VAL A 118 9.84 -22.06 -22.04
N VAL A 119 10.40 -22.87 -21.14
CA VAL A 119 10.62 -22.43 -19.75
C VAL A 119 11.79 -21.46 -19.74
N ASN A 120 11.67 -20.38 -20.53
CA ASN A 120 12.62 -19.30 -20.55
C ASN A 120 12.56 -18.64 -19.17
N ARG A 121 13.40 -19.15 -18.27
CA ARG A 121 13.58 -18.68 -16.90
C ARG A 121 13.94 -17.19 -16.86
N LEU A 122 14.29 -16.60 -18.01
CA LEU A 122 14.60 -15.19 -18.14
C LEU A 122 13.38 -14.28 -18.01
N LEU A 123 12.16 -14.72 -18.34
CA LEU A 123 10.96 -13.86 -18.24
C LEU A 123 10.79 -13.23 -16.85
N PRO A 124 10.71 -14.00 -15.74
CA PRO A 124 10.60 -13.41 -14.41
C PRO A 124 11.84 -12.62 -14.00
N VAL A 125 13.04 -13.04 -14.45
CA VAL A 125 14.30 -12.35 -14.13
C VAL A 125 14.37 -10.97 -14.79
N VAL A 126 13.96 -10.85 -16.06
CA VAL A 126 13.94 -9.58 -16.78
C VAL A 126 12.97 -8.61 -16.10
N ILE A 127 11.78 -9.09 -15.72
CA ILE A 127 10.78 -8.26 -15.02
C ILE A 127 11.34 -7.72 -13.70
N THR A 128 12.03 -8.55 -12.90
CA THR A 128 12.60 -8.10 -11.62
C THR A 128 13.76 -7.12 -11.83
N VAL A 129 14.63 -7.36 -12.81
CA VAL A 129 15.75 -6.47 -13.14
C VAL A 129 15.24 -5.11 -13.62
N GLU A 130 14.23 -5.07 -14.49
CA GLU A 130 13.62 -3.80 -14.92
C GLU A 130 13.04 -3.02 -13.75
N GLN A 131 12.34 -3.71 -12.85
CA GLN A 131 11.75 -3.08 -11.65
C GLN A 131 12.81 -2.50 -10.72
N VAL A 132 13.91 -3.23 -10.49
CA VAL A 132 15.03 -2.76 -9.66
C VAL A 132 15.70 -1.53 -10.28
N ASN A 133 15.95 -1.55 -11.60
CA ASN A 133 16.52 -0.41 -12.31
C ASN A 133 15.60 0.82 -12.23
N ALA A 134 14.29 0.63 -12.35
CA ALA A 134 13.31 1.72 -12.17
C ALA A 134 13.36 2.30 -10.74
N SER A 135 13.48 1.44 -9.72
CA SER A 135 13.62 1.89 -8.32
C SER A 135 14.89 2.70 -8.08
N GLN A 136 16.02 2.25 -8.63
CA GLN A 136 17.29 2.99 -8.51
C GLN A 136 17.22 4.36 -9.18
N ARG A 137 16.50 4.48 -10.31
CA ARG A 137 16.28 5.78 -10.97
C ARG A 137 15.41 6.72 -10.12
N LEU A 138 14.39 6.20 -9.46
CA LEU A 138 13.53 6.97 -8.55
C LEU A 138 14.28 7.40 -7.28
N GLU A 139 15.15 6.54 -6.77
CA GLU A 139 15.97 6.83 -5.60
C GLU A 139 16.92 8.02 -5.84
N LYS A 140 17.51 8.11 -7.04
CA LYS A 140 18.30 9.28 -7.46
C LYS A 140 17.50 10.59 -7.50
N GLN A 141 16.17 10.52 -7.56
CA GLN A 141 15.27 11.68 -7.49
C GLN A 141 14.70 11.92 -6.08
N GLY A 142 15.19 11.20 -5.07
CA GLY A 142 14.73 11.30 -3.68
C GLY A 142 13.44 10.53 -3.39
N VAL A 143 12.97 9.68 -4.31
CA VAL A 143 11.77 8.86 -4.13
C VAL A 143 12.19 7.42 -3.78
N PHE A 144 12.03 7.07 -2.50
CA PHE A 144 12.37 5.74 -1.99
C PHE A 144 11.16 4.80 -2.03
N SER A 145 11.28 3.69 -2.74
CA SER A 145 10.23 2.66 -2.80
C SER A 145 10.60 1.46 -1.93
N LEU A 146 9.78 1.18 -0.90
CA LEU A 146 9.93 -0.01 -0.06
C LEU A 146 9.53 -1.31 -0.78
N ASN A 147 8.66 -1.21 -1.80
CA ASN A 147 8.19 -2.36 -2.55
C ASN A 147 8.28 -2.08 -4.05
N VAL A 148 9.32 -2.62 -4.67
CA VAL A 148 9.67 -2.42 -6.07
C VAL A 148 8.57 -2.93 -7.02
N GLN A 149 7.85 -4.00 -6.67
CA GLN A 149 6.77 -4.53 -7.51
C GLN A 149 5.61 -3.54 -7.67
N ARG A 150 5.36 -2.68 -6.68
CA ARG A 150 4.30 -1.67 -6.71
C ARG A 150 4.60 -0.51 -7.65
N ILE A 151 5.86 -0.28 -8.04
CA ILE A 151 6.23 0.80 -8.96
C ILE A 151 5.48 0.66 -10.30
N THR A 152 5.36 -0.57 -10.80
CA THR A 152 4.65 -0.87 -12.06
C THR A 152 3.15 -0.54 -11.97
N LEU A 153 2.56 -0.53 -10.76
CA LEU A 153 1.15 -0.21 -10.57
C LEU A 153 0.88 1.29 -10.73
N CYS A 154 1.86 2.15 -10.42
CA CYS A 154 1.71 3.60 -10.51
C CYS A 154 1.30 4.05 -11.92
N GLY A 155 1.73 3.36 -12.98
CA GLY A 155 1.31 3.64 -14.36
C GLY A 155 -0.16 3.34 -14.67
N LYS A 156 -0.88 2.62 -13.79
CA LYS A 156 -2.32 2.32 -13.92
C LYS A 156 -3.20 3.13 -12.98
N VAL A 157 -2.61 3.95 -12.11
CA VAL A 157 -3.36 4.80 -11.17
C VAL A 157 -4.10 5.88 -11.95
N ARG A 158 -5.39 6.06 -11.66
CA ARG A 158 -6.26 7.06 -12.30
C ARG A 158 -6.73 8.16 -11.36
N ILE A 159 -6.72 7.91 -10.06
CA ILE A 159 -7.25 8.80 -9.03
C ILE A 159 -6.16 8.99 -7.99
N PHE A 160 -5.87 10.24 -7.67
CA PHE A 160 -5.00 10.62 -6.57
C PHE A 160 -5.86 11.20 -5.46
N CYS A 161 -5.81 10.57 -4.29
CA CYS A 161 -6.44 11.08 -3.08
C CYS A 161 -5.33 11.68 -2.21
N PHE A 162 -5.37 12.97 -1.97
CA PHE A 162 -4.43 13.65 -1.07
C PHE A 162 -5.04 13.72 0.32
N ASP A 163 -4.30 13.26 1.33
CA ASP A 163 -4.65 13.59 2.71
C ASP A 163 -4.39 15.09 2.92
N LYS A 164 -5.20 15.73 3.76
CA LYS A 164 -5.15 17.18 3.92
C LYS A 164 -3.97 17.55 4.84
N THR A 165 -4.01 17.05 6.08
CA THR A 165 -3.08 17.44 7.14
C THR A 165 -1.78 16.66 7.04
N GLY A 166 -0.64 17.33 7.04
CA GLY A 166 0.67 16.68 6.92
C GLY A 166 1.08 16.33 5.49
N THR A 167 0.21 16.55 4.50
CA THR A 167 0.53 16.42 3.06
C THR A 167 0.31 17.73 2.32
N LEU A 168 -0.91 18.28 2.31
CA LEU A 168 -1.19 19.56 1.62
C LEU A 168 -0.79 20.78 2.47
N TYR A 169 -0.90 20.67 3.79
CA TYR A 169 -0.48 21.72 4.72
C TYR A 169 0.21 21.11 5.94
N MET A 170 1.07 21.90 6.58
CA MET A 170 1.79 21.48 7.79
C MET A 170 0.84 21.32 8.98
N HIS A 171 1.21 20.49 9.96
CA HIS A 171 0.42 20.30 11.18
C HIS A 171 0.38 21.54 12.10
N CYS A 172 1.17 22.57 11.82
CA CYS A 172 1.21 23.78 12.64
C CYS A 172 0.11 24.76 12.25
N LEU A 173 -0.47 25.39 13.27
CA LEU A 173 -1.34 26.55 13.14
C LEU A 173 -0.46 27.79 13.22
N ASP A 174 -0.29 28.46 12.09
CA ASP A 174 0.39 29.75 12.03
C ASP A 174 -0.62 30.88 12.17
N PHE A 175 -0.34 31.81 13.08
CA PHE A 175 -1.13 33.00 13.23
C PHE A 175 -0.81 33.97 12.08
N LEU A 176 -1.72 34.09 11.12
CA LEU A 176 -1.54 34.93 9.95
C LEU A 176 -1.75 36.43 10.24
N GLY A 177 -2.63 36.76 11.20
CA GLY A 177 -2.96 38.13 11.57
C GLY A 177 -4.36 38.30 12.14
N VAL A 178 -4.75 39.55 12.40
CA VAL A 178 -6.09 39.94 12.86
C VAL A 178 -6.75 40.80 11.78
N GLN A 179 -8.00 40.49 11.42
CA GLN A 179 -8.84 41.40 10.63
C GLN A 179 -9.67 42.26 11.59
N PRO A 180 -9.38 43.55 11.77
CA PRO A 180 -10.20 44.42 12.59
C PRO A 180 -11.54 44.67 11.89
N VAL A 181 -12.64 44.52 12.65
CA VAL A 181 -13.97 44.92 12.19
C VAL A 181 -14.07 46.44 12.34
N LYS A 182 -14.15 47.16 11.23
CA LYS A 182 -14.54 48.58 11.25
C LYS A 182 -16.05 48.65 11.42
N THR A 183 -16.49 49.12 12.59
CA THR A 183 -17.89 49.49 12.82
C THR A 183 -18.17 50.79 12.07
N THR A 184 -18.31 50.72 10.76
CA THR A 184 -18.94 51.79 9.99
C THR A 184 -20.44 51.67 10.21
N LEU A 185 -21.07 52.73 10.68
CA LEU A 185 -22.53 52.90 10.77
C LEU A 185 -23.21 52.98 9.39
N ASP A 186 -22.65 52.32 8.37
CA ASP A 186 -23.17 52.33 7.01
C ASP A 186 -23.39 50.90 6.50
N SER A 187 -24.64 50.69 6.12
CA SER A 187 -25.31 49.50 5.60
C SER A 187 -24.47 48.51 4.78
N PRO A 188 -24.80 47.20 4.82
CA PRO A 188 -24.05 46.17 4.13
C PRO A 188 -24.28 46.24 2.62
N ARG A 189 -23.20 46.44 1.85
CA ARG A 189 -23.15 46.01 0.45
C ARG A 189 -22.04 44.98 0.33
N LEU A 190 -22.43 43.71 0.39
CA LEU A 190 -21.61 42.59 -0.08
C LEU A 190 -21.45 42.72 -1.60
N SER A 191 -20.28 43.17 -2.06
CA SER A 191 -19.87 42.94 -3.45
C SER A 191 -19.13 41.62 -3.51
N THR A 192 -19.82 40.61 -4.03
CA THR A 192 -19.28 39.35 -4.52
C THR A 192 -18.33 39.59 -5.69
N THR A 193 -17.09 39.14 -5.56
CA THR A 193 -16.24 38.64 -6.66
C THR A 193 -15.38 37.52 -6.11
#